data_AF-A0A1S3XW36-F1
#
_entry.id   AF-A0A1S3XW36-F1
#
_cell.length_a   1.000
_cell.length_b   1.000
_cell.length_c   1.000
_cell.angle_alpha   90.00
_cell.angle_beta   90.00
_cell.angle_gamma   90.00
#
_symmetry.space_group_name_H-M   'P 1'
#
loop_
_entity.id
_entity.type
_entity.pdbx_description
1 polymer ?
#
loop_
_entity_poly.entity_id
_entity_poly.type
_entity_poly.pdbx_seq_one_letter_code
_entity_poly.pdbx_strand_id
1 'polypeptide(L)'
;MQRLFRAWKARLGRMYSKYNTNEEILSHRLEDVELEDWKYLIQYFESQDFKVVSKRNKRNRENQITKHTCGTRSFAEVEESTRNPITEEIDTPDKVWEIQHTRKDDKGELMVNFRKLSLRNNLKRSSIP
;
A
#
# COMPACT_ATOMS: atom_id res chain seq x y z
N MET A 1 18.71 6.56 -8.56
CA MET A 1 19.04 7.47 -7.43
C MET A 1 17.92 7.57 -6.38
N GLN A 2 16.69 7.99 -6.72
CA GLN A 2 15.64 8.28 -5.71
C GLN A 2 15.20 7.08 -4.84
N ARG A 3 15.23 5.85 -5.39
CA ARG A 3 14.83 4.64 -4.63
C ARG A 3 15.76 4.34 -3.46
N LEU A 4 17.08 4.42 -3.67
CA LEU A 4 18.08 4.16 -2.63
C LEU A 4 17.96 5.20 -1.51
N PHE A 5 17.82 6.47 -1.87
CA PHE A 5 17.60 7.55 -0.91
C PHE A 5 16.32 7.36 -0.09
N ARG A 6 15.21 6.98 -0.71
CA ARG A 6 13.96 6.66 0.00
C ARG A 6 14.12 5.47 0.96
N ALA A 7 14.83 4.42 0.52
CA ALA A 7 15.10 3.26 1.36
C ALA A 7 15.99 3.60 2.57
N TRP A 8 17.00 4.43 2.34
CA TRP A 8 17.88 4.97 3.38
C TRP A 8 17.11 5.81 4.40
N LYS A 9 16.29 6.78 3.97
CA LYS A 9 15.42 7.56 4.88
C LYS A 9 14.46 6.68 5.68
N ALA A 10 13.90 5.64 5.06
CA ALA A 10 13.05 4.69 5.75
C ALA A 10 13.83 3.87 6.81
N ARG A 11 15.12 3.58 6.57
CA ARG A 11 16.00 2.92 7.55
C ARG A 11 16.21 3.82 8.78
N LEU A 12 16.48 5.10 8.58
CA LEU A 12 16.63 6.08 9.67
C LEU A 12 15.40 6.13 10.57
N GLY A 13 14.21 6.27 9.97
CA GLY A 13 12.96 6.29 10.73
C GLY A 13 12.68 4.99 11.51
N ARG A 14 13.10 3.83 10.97
CA ARG A 14 13.01 2.54 11.68
C ARG A 14 13.95 2.47 12.87
N MET A 15 15.18 2.97 12.74
CA MET A 15 16.14 3.02 13.85
C MET A 15 15.63 3.92 14.98
N TYR A 16 15.12 5.10 14.63
CA TYR A 16 14.46 6.00 15.59
C TYR A 16 13.31 5.32 16.33
N SER A 17 12.42 4.61 15.60
CA SER A 17 11.23 4.00 16.18
C SER A 17 11.50 2.74 17.02
N LYS A 18 12.74 2.25 17.08
CA LYS A 18 13.09 1.00 17.77
C LYS A 18 13.31 1.18 19.26
N TYR A 19 13.69 2.38 19.68
CA TYR A 19 14.05 2.71 21.05
C TYR A 19 13.12 3.78 21.61
N ASN A 20 12.95 3.82 22.94
CA ASN A 20 12.02 4.74 23.60
C ASN A 20 12.73 5.94 24.25
N THR A 21 14.03 5.81 24.52
CA THR A 21 14.80 6.83 25.25
C THR A 21 15.77 7.54 24.31
N ASN A 22 15.90 8.86 24.45
CA ASN A 22 16.74 9.68 23.56
C ASN A 22 18.24 9.29 23.65
N GLU A 23 18.70 8.86 24.82
CA GLU A 23 20.07 8.37 25.03
C GLU A 23 20.36 7.07 24.25
N GLU A 24 19.38 6.16 24.21
CA GLU A 24 19.46 4.91 23.43
C GLU A 24 19.42 5.19 21.93
N ILE A 25 18.56 6.13 21.50
CA ILE A 25 18.47 6.51 20.08
C ILE A 25 19.78 7.16 19.62
N LEU A 26 20.39 8.01 20.44
CA LEU A 26 21.66 8.67 20.15
C LEU A 26 22.83 7.69 20.08
N SER A 27 22.89 6.69 20.96
CA SER A 27 23.96 5.68 20.97
C SER A 27 23.87 4.72 19.79
N HIS A 28 22.66 4.49 19.26
CA HIS A 28 22.41 3.66 18.08
C HIS A 28 22.42 4.43 16.74
N ARG A 29 23.27 5.45 16.65
CA ARG A 29 23.57 6.17 15.40
C ARG A 29 24.13 5.21 14.35
N LEU A 30 23.72 5.37 13.10
CA LEU A 30 24.33 4.67 11.97
C LEU A 30 25.71 5.28 11.64
N GLU A 31 26.66 4.45 11.23
CA GLU A 31 28.03 4.88 10.89
C GLU A 31 28.07 5.86 9.71
N ASP A 32 27.09 5.76 8.79
CA ASP A 32 26.98 6.62 7.60
C ASP A 32 26.26 7.95 7.84
N VAL A 33 26.02 8.32 9.10
CA VAL A 33 25.37 9.58 9.49
C VAL A 33 26.23 10.31 10.51
N GLU A 34 26.52 11.58 10.25
CA GLU A 34 27.25 12.41 11.20
C GLU A 34 26.47 12.61 12.52
N LEU A 35 27.19 12.86 13.61
CA LEU A 35 26.54 13.02 14.92
C LEU A 35 25.52 14.16 14.93
N GLU A 36 25.88 15.28 14.31
CA GLU A 36 25.07 16.48 14.32
C GLU A 36 23.81 16.32 13.48
N ASP A 37 23.95 15.70 12.30
CA ASP A 37 22.81 15.28 11.47
C ASP A 37 21.87 14.33 12.21
N TRP A 38 22.43 13.39 12.98
CA TRP A 38 21.60 12.45 13.74
C TRP A 38 20.79 13.14 14.85
N LYS A 39 21.39 14.08 15.59
CA LYS A 39 20.66 14.90 16.57
C LYS A 39 19.54 15.70 15.91
N TYR A 40 19.83 16.34 14.78
CA TYR A 40 18.81 17.07 14.00
C TYR A 40 17.66 16.14 13.58
N LEU A 41 17.98 14.94 13.09
CA LEU A 41 16.97 13.96 12.69
C LEU A 41 16.10 13.49 13.84
N ILE A 42 16.67 13.27 15.03
CA ILE A 42 15.90 12.92 16.23
C ILE A 42 14.92 14.05 16.56
N GLN A 43 15.40 15.30 16.63
CA GLN A 43 14.56 16.46 16.89
C GLN A 43 13.44 16.60 15.84
N TYR A 44 13.78 16.37 14.56
CA TYR A 44 12.82 16.38 13.47
C TYR A 44 11.74 15.28 13.63
N PHE A 45 12.12 14.05 14.00
CA PHE A 45 11.16 12.97 14.22
C PHE A 45 10.31 13.18 15.48
N GLU A 46 10.85 13.85 16.49
CA GLU A 46 10.10 14.24 17.68
C GLU A 46 9.10 15.36 17.44
N SER A 47 9.30 16.17 16.39
CA SER A 47 8.45 17.30 16.05
C SER A 47 6.98 16.87 15.86
N GLN A 48 6.08 17.74 16.31
CA GLN A 48 4.65 17.48 16.25
C GLN A 48 4.16 17.37 14.79
N ASP A 49 4.67 18.21 13.90
CA ASP A 49 4.33 18.22 12.49
C ASP A 49 4.64 16.88 11.83
N PHE A 50 5.84 16.33 12.11
CA PHE A 50 6.21 15.02 11.61
C PHE A 50 5.30 13.92 12.15
N LYS A 51 5.02 13.92 13.46
CA LYS A 51 4.16 12.91 14.11
C LYS A 51 2.74 12.92 13.55
N VAL A 52 2.16 14.10 13.29
CA VAL A 52 0.83 14.24 12.69
C VAL A 52 0.80 13.63 11.29
N VAL A 53 1.75 13.99 10.44
CA VAL A 53 1.86 13.45 9.07
C VAL A 53 2.11 11.95 9.08
N SER A 54 3.01 11.48 9.94
CA SER A 54 3.33 10.05 10.10
C SER A 54 2.11 9.23 10.51
N LYS A 55 1.36 9.68 11.52
CA LYS A 55 0.12 9.02 11.97
C LYS A 55 -0.94 8.97 10.87
N ARG A 56 -1.13 10.08 10.14
CA ARG A 56 -2.03 10.13 8.98
C ARG A 56 -1.60 9.14 7.90
N ASN A 57 -0.32 9.09 7.55
CA ASN A 57 0.21 8.19 6.52
C ASN A 57 0.08 6.72 6.92
N LYS A 58 0.31 6.39 8.20
CA LYS A 58 0.11 5.05 8.75
C LYS A 58 -1.35 4.62 8.59
N ARG A 59 -2.31 5.45 9.02
CA ARG A 59 -3.74 5.20 8.86
C ARG A 59 -4.14 5.04 7.38
N ASN A 60 -3.63 5.91 6.51
CA ASN A 60 -3.89 5.82 5.07
C ASN A 60 -3.37 4.50 4.48
N ARG A 61 -2.19 4.04 4.93
CA ARG A 61 -1.60 2.78 4.50
C ARG A 61 -2.36 1.57 5.03
N GLU A 62 -2.86 1.62 6.25
CA GLU A 62 -3.74 0.59 6.84
C GLU A 62 -5.07 0.48 6.09
N ASN A 63 -5.62 1.62 5.66
CA ASN A 63 -6.83 1.72 4.84
C ASN A 63 -6.60 1.40 3.35
N GLN A 64 -5.34 1.25 2.91
CA GLN A 64 -5.02 0.92 1.53
C GLN A 64 -5.28 -0.57 1.25
N ILE A 65 -6.55 -0.90 0.99
CA ILE A 65 -7.02 -2.26 0.77
C ILE A 65 -6.69 -2.75 -0.65
N THR A 66 -6.86 -1.88 -1.65
CA THR A 66 -6.55 -2.19 -3.06
C THR A 66 -5.19 -1.62 -3.42
N LYS A 67 -4.22 -2.48 -3.69
CA LYS A 67 -2.97 -2.10 -4.37
C LYS A 67 -3.22 -2.09 -5.88
N HIS A 68 -2.55 -1.21 -6.61
CA HIS A 68 -2.53 -1.28 -8.07
C HIS A 68 -2.08 -2.68 -8.50
N THR A 69 -2.98 -3.39 -9.18
CA THR A 69 -2.76 -4.79 -9.59
C THR A 69 -3.02 -5.02 -11.06
N CYS A 70 -3.26 -3.97 -11.87
CA CYS A 70 -3.28 -4.14 -13.32
C CYS A 70 -1.96 -4.76 -13.77
N GLY A 71 -2.08 -5.98 -14.29
CA GLY A 71 -0.98 -6.68 -14.92
C GLY A 71 -0.73 -6.11 -16.31
N THR A 72 -0.18 -6.95 -17.18
CA THR A 72 0.15 -6.57 -18.57
C THR A 72 -1.10 -6.30 -19.42
N ARG A 73 -2.23 -6.94 -19.09
CA ARG A 73 -3.47 -6.81 -19.85
C ARG A 73 -4.23 -5.53 -19.50
N SER A 74 -4.73 -4.85 -20.52
CA SER A 74 -5.59 -3.68 -20.36
C SER A 74 -6.99 -4.07 -19.89
N PHE A 75 -7.78 -3.11 -19.39
CA PHE A 75 -9.21 -3.33 -19.09
C PHE A 75 -9.99 -3.84 -20.29
N ALA A 76 -9.79 -3.21 -21.46
CA ALA A 76 -10.45 -3.63 -22.71
C ALA A 76 -10.08 -5.07 -23.11
N GLU A 77 -8.81 -5.46 -22.98
CA GLU A 77 -8.36 -6.82 -23.29
C GLU A 77 -8.96 -7.85 -22.34
N VAL A 78 -9.08 -7.52 -21.04
CA VAL A 78 -9.74 -8.40 -20.07
C VAL A 78 -11.24 -8.50 -20.37
N GLU A 79 -11.91 -7.39 -20.66
CA GLU A 79 -13.32 -7.33 -21.06
C GLU A 79 -13.61 -8.24 -22.26
N GLU A 80 -12.81 -8.11 -23.32
CA GLU A 80 -12.92 -8.95 -24.51
C GLU A 80 -12.67 -10.42 -24.21
N SER A 81 -11.67 -10.75 -23.36
CA SER A 81 -11.39 -12.13 -22.96
C SER A 81 -12.49 -12.76 -22.12
N THR A 82 -13.32 -11.95 -21.45
CA THR A 82 -14.48 -12.38 -20.66
C THR A 82 -15.79 -12.38 -21.45
N ARG A 83 -15.76 -11.97 -22.72
CA ARG A 83 -16.95 -11.96 -23.58
C ARG A 83 -17.43 -13.39 -23.81
N ASN A 84 -18.71 -13.63 -23.60
CA ASN A 84 -19.30 -14.94 -23.84
C ASN A 84 -19.29 -15.24 -25.35
N PRO A 85 -18.69 -16.35 -25.81
CA PRO A 85 -18.58 -16.66 -27.23
C PRO A 85 -19.93 -16.96 -27.92
N ILE A 86 -20.98 -17.24 -27.16
CA ILE A 86 -22.30 -17.61 -27.69
C ILE A 86 -23.29 -16.45 -27.58
N THR A 87 -23.31 -15.74 -26.45
CA THR A 87 -24.26 -14.64 -26.22
C THR A 87 -23.70 -13.26 -26.56
N GLU A 88 -22.39 -13.17 -26.85
CA GLU A 88 -21.66 -11.93 -27.10
C GLU A 88 -21.70 -10.89 -25.97
N GLU A 89 -22.33 -11.23 -24.85
CA GLU A 89 -22.50 -10.36 -23.70
C GLU A 89 -21.15 -10.16 -23.00
N ILE A 90 -20.88 -8.89 -22.66
CA ILE A 90 -19.68 -8.49 -21.94
C ILE A 90 -19.95 -8.68 -20.45
N ASP A 91 -19.00 -9.28 -19.74
CA ASP A 91 -19.08 -9.43 -18.29
C ASP A 91 -19.18 -8.07 -17.59
N THR A 92 -19.92 -8.02 -16.47
CA THR A 92 -20.07 -6.78 -15.70
C THR A 92 -18.70 -6.20 -15.29
N PRO A 93 -18.53 -4.86 -15.27
CA PRO A 93 -17.26 -4.22 -14.88
C PRO A 93 -16.70 -4.71 -13.53
N ASP A 94 -17.57 -5.09 -12.59
CA ASP A 94 -17.21 -5.72 -11.31
C ASP A 94 -16.33 -6.98 -11.49
N LYS A 95 -16.70 -7.86 -12.43
CA LYS A 95 -15.97 -9.12 -12.69
C LYS A 95 -14.63 -8.87 -13.36
N VAL A 96 -14.60 -7.96 -14.32
CA VAL A 96 -13.36 -7.52 -15.00
C VAL A 96 -12.38 -6.96 -13.97
N TRP A 97 -12.88 -6.12 -13.06
CA TRP A 97 -12.09 -5.59 -11.95
C TRP A 97 -11.58 -6.70 -11.03
N GLU A 98 -12.42 -7.67 -10.66
CA GLU A 98 -12.03 -8.82 -9.84
C GLU A 98 -10.90 -9.64 -10.49
N ILE A 99 -10.99 -9.91 -11.80
CA ILE A 99 -9.97 -10.64 -12.55
C ILE A 99 -8.64 -9.88 -12.54
N GLN A 100 -8.66 -8.56 -12.71
CA GLN A 100 -7.45 -7.75 -12.71
C GLN A 100 -6.86 -7.52 -11.31
N HIS A 101 -7.69 -7.48 -10.28
CA HIS A 101 -7.28 -7.08 -8.93
C HIS A 101 -7.18 -8.26 -7.96
N THR A 102 -7.36 -9.50 -8.44
CA THR A 102 -7.24 -10.72 -7.65
C THR A 102 -6.14 -11.58 -8.23
N ARG A 103 -5.18 -11.99 -7.38
CA ARG A 103 -4.14 -12.92 -7.81
C ARG A 103 -4.75 -14.30 -7.98
N LYS A 104 -4.25 -15.06 -8.94
CA LYS A 104 -4.52 -16.49 -9.02
C LYS A 104 -3.66 -17.23 -8.00
N ASP A 105 -4.16 -18.33 -7.45
CA ASP A 105 -3.39 -19.28 -6.66
C ASP A 105 -2.51 -20.15 -7.57
N ASP A 106 -1.74 -21.06 -6.98
CA ASP A 106 -0.88 -21.98 -7.73
C ASP A 106 -1.67 -22.96 -8.62
N LYS A 107 -2.99 -23.05 -8.42
CA LYS A 107 -3.94 -23.87 -9.19
C LYS A 107 -4.67 -23.06 -10.29
N GLY A 108 -4.44 -21.75 -10.36
CA GLY A 108 -5.06 -20.85 -11.33
C GLY A 108 -6.42 -20.25 -10.91
N GLU A 109 -6.90 -20.54 -9.70
CA GLU A 109 -8.14 -20.01 -9.13
C GLU A 109 -7.94 -18.62 -8.51
N LEU A 110 -8.93 -17.74 -8.62
CA LEU A 110 -8.84 -16.40 -8.05
C LEU A 110 -8.84 -16.47 -6.51
N MET A 111 -7.76 -15.98 -5.89
CA MET A 111 -7.61 -15.90 -4.44
C MET A 111 -8.54 -14.85 -3.85
N VAL A 112 -9.72 -15.27 -3.42
CA VAL A 112 -10.74 -14.40 -2.84
C VAL A 112 -10.19 -13.64 -1.62
N ASN A 113 -10.08 -12.31 -1.74
CA ASN A 113 -9.65 -11.46 -0.64
C ASN A 113 -10.87 -10.91 0.11
N PHE A 114 -11.18 -11.48 1.28
CA PHE A 114 -12.34 -11.14 2.11
C PHE A 114 -12.44 -9.64 2.46
N ARG A 115 -11.31 -8.92 2.58
CA ARG A 115 -11.31 -7.46 2.82
C ARG A 115 -11.78 -6.66 1.59
N LYS A 116 -11.48 -7.14 0.37
CA LYS A 116 -11.97 -6.53 -0.87
C LYS A 116 -13.45 -6.81 -1.10
N LEU A 117 -13.91 -8.02 -0.76
CA LEU A 117 -15.34 -8.38 -0.79
C LEU A 117 -16.18 -7.53 0.16
N SER A 118 -15.66 -7.19 1.35
CA SER A 118 -16.37 -6.30 2.29
C SER A 118 -16.60 -4.90 1.72
N LEU A 119 -15.63 -4.34 0.99
CA LEU A 119 -15.80 -3.06 0.28
C LEU A 119 -16.82 -3.17 -0.86
N ARG A 120 -16.84 -4.28 -1.60
CA ARG A 120 -17.86 -4.57 -2.63
C ARG A 120 -19.26 -4.52 -2.04
N ASN A 121 -19.47 -5.14 -0.88
CA ASN A 121 -20.76 -5.14 -0.20
C ASN A 121 -21.16 -3.75 0.31
N ASN A 122 -20.20 -2.91 0.70
CA ASN A 122 -20.47 -1.53 1.12
C ASN A 122 -20.74 -0.59 -0.07
N LEU A 123 -20.00 -0.72 -1.18
CA LEU A 123 -20.24 0.02 -2.43
C LEU A 123 -21.59 -0.33 -3.07
N LYS A 124 -22.00 -1.61 -3.02
CA LYS A 124 -23.34 -2.03 -3.48
C LYS A 124 -24.47 -1.47 -2.61
N ARG A 125 -24.23 -1.26 -1.31
CA ARG A 125 -25.23 -0.67 -0.38
C ARG A 125 -25.36 0.86 -0.53
N SER A 126 -24.32 1.56 -0.97
CA SER A 126 -24.38 3.01 -1.24
C SER A 126 -24.94 3.38 -2.62
N SER A 127 -25.16 2.40 -3.51
CA SER A 127 -25.67 2.61 -4.87
C SER A 127 -27.14 2.21 -5.05
N ILE A 128 -27.84 1.90 -3.96
CA ILE A 128 -29.30 1.76 -3.98
C ILE A 128 -29.85 3.08 -3.40
N PRO A 129 -30.68 3.83 -4.14
CA PRO A 129 -31.26 5.09 -3.67
C PRO A 129 -32.10 4.93 -2.40
#